data_AF-A0A0J7KCA5-F1
#
_entry.id   AF-A0A0J7KCA5-F1
#
_cell.length_a   1.000
_cell.length_b   1.000
_cell.length_c   1.000
_cell.angle_alpha   90.00
_cell.angle_beta   90.00
_cell.angle_gamma   90.00
#
_symmetry.space_group_name_H-M   'P 1'
#
loop_
_entity.id
_entity.type
_entity.pdbx_description
1 polymer ?
#
loop_
_entity_poly.entity_id
_entity_poly.type
_entity_poly.pdbx_seq_one_letter_code
_entity_poly.pdbx_strand_id
1 'polypeptide(L)'
;MAEQSRQAEKMENDTGNVLADEERFRRHTENHLAKNRASVDEAQERNKESLTELNEKLKTFGMNIPELNLQMCGSNVTDCSIVCGGAGCGFCGGLSCDVGAVSKANQALDVAKQQAAKIKSHKDEAEQLLRNMSQIKQDSTAARSNAQDAFNHAWDARNRSDKITKDLSDITKRIWSTLDEDQPTPAMVRDLAYEVLAKNIHLEPDEITRLADRIKSIVGSLTDSERILADTKDDLRLAHDLEGRANRAKETALEKQALANKVTLLLNDAQTAQHLAQNAIDKAEADVSKSQKDLADIADVTKAAQIQANSTTQSVDALDGRLKQLQTQSAKNGFVLTEIGVEATKVANEAQVIDGKTKKLAEEYKRADESLNQRVNKTKGDILRAKRLLQRASELTADTSTKSKDLDGMEGVYKDNERLLTDLMSEVDALTMEMERHLAEIEQKSQLYRQCST
;
A
#
# COMPACT_ATOMS: atom_id res chain seq x y z
N MET A 1 107.96 -47.70 -18.66
CA MET A 1 108.31 -46.26 -18.55
C MET A 1 107.76 -45.43 -19.71
N ALA A 2 107.95 -45.81 -20.98
CA ALA A 2 107.41 -45.03 -22.12
C ALA A 2 105.87 -44.92 -22.15
N GLU A 3 105.16 -45.95 -21.70
CA GLU A 3 103.69 -46.00 -21.76
C GLU A 3 103.01 -45.14 -20.70
N GLN A 4 103.53 -45.13 -19.46
CA GLN A 4 103.11 -44.20 -18.40
C GLN A 4 103.37 -42.74 -18.76
N SER A 5 104.48 -42.45 -19.46
CA SER A 5 104.79 -41.10 -19.92
C SER A 5 103.81 -40.63 -21.00
N ARG A 6 103.45 -41.49 -21.96
CA ARG A 6 102.42 -41.16 -22.97
C ARG A 6 101.02 -41.02 -22.39
N GLN A 7 100.71 -41.78 -21.34
CA GLN A 7 99.42 -41.70 -20.66
C GLN A 7 99.30 -40.43 -19.83
N ALA A 8 100.39 -40.01 -19.17
CA ALA A 8 100.48 -38.73 -18.48
C ALA A 8 100.40 -37.55 -19.46
N GLU A 9 101.09 -37.62 -20.60
CA GLU A 9 101.05 -36.59 -21.65
C GLU A 9 99.66 -36.50 -22.30
N LYS A 10 98.98 -37.63 -22.50
CA LYS A 10 97.59 -37.65 -22.99
C LYS A 10 96.62 -37.07 -21.96
N MET A 11 96.76 -37.43 -20.67
CA MET A 11 95.95 -36.84 -19.61
C MET A 11 96.20 -35.35 -19.48
N GLU A 12 97.46 -34.90 -19.52
CA GLU A 12 97.82 -33.47 -19.50
C GLU A 12 97.17 -32.73 -20.67
N ASN A 13 97.25 -33.28 -21.89
CA ASN A 13 96.60 -32.69 -23.06
C ASN A 13 95.06 -32.68 -22.94
N ASP A 14 94.46 -33.74 -22.38
CA ASP A 14 93.01 -33.82 -22.17
C ASP A 14 92.55 -32.81 -21.10
N THR A 15 93.27 -32.66 -19.97
CA THR A 15 93.00 -31.57 -19.00
C THR A 15 93.27 -30.20 -19.59
N GLY A 16 94.30 -30.05 -20.43
CA GLY A 16 94.60 -28.83 -21.16
C GLY A 16 93.46 -28.44 -22.11
N ASN A 17 92.86 -29.41 -22.79
CA ASN A 17 91.69 -29.21 -23.66
C ASN A 17 90.43 -28.86 -22.86
N VAL A 18 90.17 -29.53 -21.73
CA VAL A 18 89.04 -29.20 -20.85
C VAL A 18 89.17 -27.77 -20.28
N LEU A 19 90.36 -27.40 -19.80
CA LEU A 19 90.64 -26.05 -19.31
C LEU A 19 90.53 -25.00 -20.42
N ALA A 20 90.96 -25.34 -21.65
CA ALA A 20 90.82 -24.46 -22.80
C ALA A 20 89.34 -24.29 -23.22
N ASP A 21 88.54 -25.35 -23.16
CA ASP A 21 87.11 -25.31 -23.42
C ASP A 21 86.35 -24.53 -22.33
N GLU A 22 86.68 -24.72 -21.04
CA GLU A 22 86.12 -23.94 -19.94
C GLU A 22 86.44 -22.44 -20.08
N GLU A 23 87.70 -22.10 -20.40
CA GLU A 23 88.11 -20.71 -20.66
C GLU A 23 87.36 -20.15 -21.88
N ARG A 24 87.15 -20.96 -22.93
CA ARG A 24 86.38 -20.58 -24.12
C ARG A 24 84.91 -20.35 -23.79
N PHE A 25 84.27 -21.23 -23.02
CA PHE A 25 82.89 -21.08 -22.58
C PHE A 25 82.72 -19.89 -21.64
N ARG A 26 83.68 -19.67 -20.73
CA ARG A 26 83.69 -18.50 -19.84
C ARG A 26 83.76 -17.23 -20.65
N ARG A 27 84.73 -17.09 -21.57
CA ARG A 27 84.85 -15.92 -22.46
C ARG A 27 83.65 -15.75 -23.37
N HIS A 28 83.05 -16.83 -23.85
CA HIS A 28 81.85 -16.75 -24.66
C HIS A 28 80.67 -16.23 -23.86
N THR A 29 80.49 -16.73 -22.63
CA THR A 29 79.44 -16.29 -21.70
C THR A 29 79.66 -14.85 -21.25
N GLU A 30 80.89 -14.47 -20.89
CA GLU A 30 81.27 -13.09 -20.55
C GLU A 30 81.02 -12.13 -21.73
N ASN A 31 81.39 -12.53 -22.96
CA ASN A 31 81.09 -11.72 -24.14
C ASN A 31 79.60 -11.65 -24.44
N HIS A 32 78.83 -12.71 -24.22
CA HIS A 32 77.39 -12.72 -24.43
C HIS A 32 76.68 -11.85 -23.37
N LEU A 33 77.10 -11.94 -22.12
CA LEU A 33 76.67 -11.06 -21.03
C LEU A 33 77.05 -9.60 -21.34
N ALA A 34 78.29 -9.32 -21.74
CA ALA A 34 78.73 -7.97 -22.07
C ALA A 34 77.97 -7.36 -23.26
N LYS A 35 77.69 -8.16 -24.30
CA LYS A 35 76.91 -7.72 -25.48
C LYS A 35 75.45 -7.46 -25.14
N ASN A 36 74.85 -8.30 -24.30
CA ASN A 36 73.42 -8.19 -23.96
C ASN A 36 73.15 -7.29 -22.75
N ARG A 37 74.17 -6.94 -21.95
CA ARG A 37 74.03 -6.13 -20.74
C ARG A 37 73.28 -4.83 -20.99
N ALA A 38 73.68 -4.08 -22.01
CA ALA A 38 73.00 -2.83 -22.36
C ALA A 38 71.52 -3.03 -22.72
N SER A 39 71.19 -4.10 -23.45
CA SER A 39 69.81 -4.43 -23.84
C SER A 39 68.95 -4.87 -22.64
N VAL A 40 69.52 -5.67 -21.73
CA VAL A 40 68.86 -6.10 -20.50
C VAL A 40 68.65 -4.92 -19.54
N ASP A 41 69.67 -4.08 -19.36
CA ASP A 41 69.59 -2.87 -18.52
C ASP A 41 68.54 -1.89 -19.09
N GLU A 42 68.50 -1.69 -20.41
CA GLU A 42 67.48 -0.87 -21.09
C GLU A 42 66.07 -1.47 -20.95
N ALA A 43 65.92 -2.79 -21.06
CA ALA A 43 64.65 -3.46 -20.84
C ALA A 43 64.18 -3.36 -19.38
N GLN A 44 65.11 -3.47 -18.42
CA GLN A 44 64.81 -3.29 -16.99
C GLN A 44 64.37 -1.86 -16.69
N GLU A 45 65.06 -0.85 -17.23
CA GLU A 45 64.69 0.55 -16.99
C GLU A 45 63.33 0.89 -17.64
N ARG A 46 63.08 0.44 -18.88
CA ARG A 46 61.76 0.59 -19.52
C ARG A 46 60.63 -0.07 -18.73
N ASN A 47 60.88 -1.26 -18.17
CA ASN A 47 59.90 -1.94 -17.31
C ASN A 47 59.66 -1.14 -16.03
N LYS A 48 60.69 -0.56 -15.43
CA LYS A 48 60.59 0.25 -14.22
C LYS A 48 59.84 1.57 -14.48
N GLU A 49 60.10 2.23 -15.61
CA GLU A 49 59.34 3.40 -16.06
C GLU A 49 57.87 3.04 -16.27
N SER A 50 57.58 1.95 -16.98
CA SER A 50 56.21 1.47 -17.22
C SER A 50 55.48 1.13 -15.92
N LEU A 51 56.17 0.49 -14.96
CA LEU A 51 55.61 0.21 -13.64
C LEU A 51 55.32 1.49 -12.86
N THR A 52 56.18 2.49 -12.98
CA THR A 52 55.98 3.79 -12.32
C THR A 52 54.75 4.49 -12.91
N GLU A 53 54.63 4.54 -14.24
CA GLU A 53 53.48 5.11 -14.93
C GLU A 53 52.17 4.38 -14.58
N LEU A 54 52.19 3.05 -14.55
CA LEU A 54 51.04 2.24 -14.14
C LEU A 54 50.65 2.52 -12.69
N ASN A 55 51.63 2.67 -11.80
CA ASN A 55 51.38 2.95 -10.39
C ASN A 55 50.79 4.36 -10.19
N GLU A 56 51.24 5.35 -10.96
CA GLU A 56 50.65 6.69 -10.98
C GLU A 56 49.21 6.69 -11.50
N LYS A 57 48.93 5.92 -12.57
CA LYS A 57 47.56 5.74 -13.08
C LYS A 57 46.66 5.04 -12.07
N LEU A 58 47.14 3.99 -11.41
CA LEU A 58 46.43 3.28 -10.34
C LEU A 58 46.13 4.20 -9.16
N LYS A 59 47.09 5.03 -8.76
CA LYS A 59 46.90 6.02 -7.70
C LYS A 59 45.84 7.06 -8.08
N THR A 60 45.89 7.56 -9.31
CA THR A 60 44.89 8.50 -9.84
C THR A 60 43.50 7.88 -9.88
N PHE A 61 43.39 6.63 -10.33
CA PHE A 61 42.14 5.89 -10.36
C PHE A 61 41.59 5.68 -8.94
N GLY A 62 42.43 5.25 -7.99
CA GLY A 62 42.05 5.07 -6.59
C GLY A 62 41.58 6.36 -5.91
N MET A 63 42.13 7.52 -6.29
CA MET A 63 41.65 8.83 -5.79
C MET A 63 40.27 9.21 -6.34
N ASN A 64 39.91 8.74 -7.54
CA ASN A 64 38.64 9.08 -8.21
C ASN A 64 37.50 8.11 -7.87
N ILE A 65 37.80 6.87 -7.48
CA ILE A 65 36.79 5.85 -7.12
C ILE A 65 35.76 6.34 -6.09
N PRO A 66 36.14 7.02 -4.99
CA PRO A 66 35.18 7.39 -3.96
C PRO A 66 34.13 8.37 -4.47
N GLU A 67 34.53 9.36 -5.27
CA GLU A 67 33.61 10.30 -5.92
C GLU A 67 32.75 9.61 -6.97
N LEU A 68 33.33 8.69 -7.75
CA LEU A 68 32.58 7.89 -8.72
C LEU A 68 31.51 7.02 -8.04
N ASN A 69 31.86 6.37 -6.92
CA ASN A 69 30.96 5.57 -6.11
C ASN A 69 29.85 6.43 -5.49
N LEU A 70 30.15 7.67 -5.10
CA LEU A 70 29.14 8.61 -4.63
C LEU A 70 28.15 8.96 -5.74
N GLN A 71 28.64 9.33 -6.92
CA GLN A 71 27.80 9.76 -8.02
C GLN A 71 26.98 8.62 -8.64
N MET A 72 27.56 7.42 -8.76
CA MET A 72 26.89 6.28 -9.38
C MET A 72 26.06 5.49 -8.37
N CYS A 73 26.67 5.12 -7.24
CA CYS A 73 26.09 4.20 -6.27
C CYS A 73 25.47 4.90 -5.05
N GLY A 74 25.87 6.14 -4.74
CA GLY A 74 25.30 6.93 -3.65
C GLY A 74 26.10 6.94 -2.35
N SER A 75 27.34 6.41 -2.34
CA SER A 75 28.20 6.39 -1.14
C SER A 75 29.65 6.72 -1.51
N ASN A 76 30.26 7.64 -0.76
CA ASN A 76 31.66 8.04 -0.96
C ASN A 76 32.59 7.07 -0.21
N VAL A 77 32.99 6.00 -0.87
CA VAL A 77 33.81 4.92 -0.30
C VAL A 77 34.89 4.48 -1.28
N THR A 78 36.09 4.19 -0.77
CA THR A 78 37.20 3.60 -1.55
C THR A 78 36.96 2.13 -1.84
N ASP A 79 36.36 1.40 -0.90
CA ASP A 79 35.99 -0.02 -1.02
C ASP A 79 34.47 -0.18 -1.15
N CYS A 80 33.97 -1.39 -0.92
CA CYS A 80 32.55 -1.70 -1.01
C CYS A 80 31.75 -1.15 0.17
N SER A 81 30.76 -0.31 -0.13
CA SER A 81 29.72 0.05 0.84
C SER A 81 28.80 -1.14 1.05
N ILE A 82 28.51 -1.47 2.32
CA ILE A 82 27.55 -2.55 2.66
C ILE A 82 26.13 -2.18 2.20
N VAL A 83 25.81 -0.88 2.17
CA VAL A 83 24.46 -0.37 1.88
C VAL A 83 24.30 -0.06 0.39
N CYS A 84 25.30 0.58 -0.20
CA CYS A 84 25.22 1.11 -1.56
C CYS A 84 26.15 0.40 -2.56
N GLY A 85 26.95 -0.55 -2.11
CA GLY A 85 27.92 -1.25 -2.96
C GLY A 85 29.04 -0.34 -3.44
N GLY A 86 29.46 -0.50 -4.69
CA GLY A 86 30.57 0.25 -5.27
C GLY A 86 31.14 -0.43 -6.52
N ALA A 87 32.11 0.23 -7.15
CA ALA A 87 32.84 -0.32 -8.28
C ALA A 87 33.51 -1.65 -7.91
N GLY A 88 33.18 -2.72 -8.64
CA GLY A 88 33.72 -4.06 -8.40
C GLY A 88 33.04 -4.87 -7.27
N CYS A 89 32.03 -4.32 -6.61
CA CYS A 89 31.39 -4.93 -5.43
C CYS A 89 30.22 -5.88 -5.73
N GLY A 90 29.91 -6.10 -7.01
CA GLY A 90 28.78 -6.95 -7.45
C GLY A 90 27.40 -6.30 -7.34
N PHE A 91 27.26 -5.20 -6.60
CA PHE A 91 26.07 -4.35 -6.58
C PHE A 91 26.44 -2.88 -6.42
N CYS A 92 25.53 -1.99 -6.83
CA CYS A 92 25.70 -0.54 -6.79
C CYS A 92 24.31 0.11 -6.70
N GLY A 93 24.12 0.99 -5.72
CA GLY A 93 22.82 1.59 -5.42
C GLY A 93 21.98 0.77 -4.44
N GLY A 94 20.77 1.26 -4.17
CA GLY A 94 19.86 0.70 -3.18
C GLY A 94 18.81 1.73 -2.74
N LEU A 95 17.83 1.29 -1.95
CA LEU A 95 16.73 2.17 -1.50
C LEU A 95 17.21 3.37 -0.67
N SER A 96 18.32 3.21 0.06
CA SER A 96 18.88 4.26 0.92
C SER A 96 19.98 5.09 0.21
N CYS A 97 20.18 4.89 -1.08
CA CYS A 97 21.31 5.41 -1.84
C CYS A 97 20.85 6.44 -2.87
N ASP A 98 19.99 7.36 -2.44
CA ASP A 98 19.19 8.26 -3.28
C ASP A 98 20.01 9.25 -4.10
N VAL A 99 21.26 9.50 -3.69
CA VAL A 99 22.17 10.41 -4.39
C VAL A 99 22.71 9.77 -5.67
N GLY A 100 22.84 8.44 -5.67
CA GLY A 100 23.43 7.66 -6.75
C GLY A 100 22.57 7.60 -8.01
N ALA A 101 23.20 7.75 -9.18
CA ALA A 101 22.56 7.67 -10.48
C ALA A 101 21.84 6.33 -10.71
N VAL A 102 22.40 5.21 -10.24
CA VAL A 102 21.80 3.88 -10.41
C VAL A 102 20.48 3.77 -9.65
N SER A 103 20.44 4.23 -8.39
CA SER A 103 19.23 4.25 -7.58
C SER A 103 18.15 5.13 -8.22
N LYS A 104 18.51 6.33 -8.67
CA LYS A 104 17.58 7.24 -9.37
C LYS A 104 17.02 6.63 -10.66
N ALA A 105 17.87 6.01 -11.48
CA ALA A 105 17.45 5.36 -12.72
C ALA A 105 16.49 4.19 -12.44
N ASN A 106 16.78 3.38 -11.42
CA ASN A 106 15.91 2.28 -11.02
C ASN A 106 14.57 2.77 -10.46
N GLN A 107 14.56 3.81 -9.62
CA GLN A 107 13.33 4.43 -9.12
C GLN A 107 12.50 5.01 -10.27
N ALA A 108 13.12 5.73 -11.20
CA ALA A 108 12.45 6.27 -12.37
C ALA A 108 11.85 5.16 -13.26
N LEU A 109 12.59 4.06 -13.46
CA LEU A 109 12.11 2.90 -14.19
C LEU A 109 10.92 2.22 -13.49
N ASP A 110 10.96 2.07 -12.17
CA ASP A 110 9.86 1.47 -11.42
C ASP A 110 8.60 2.32 -11.48
N VAL A 111 8.73 3.64 -11.28
CA VAL A 111 7.63 4.60 -11.46
C VAL A 111 7.08 4.52 -12.88
N ALA A 112 7.94 4.50 -13.91
CA ALA A 112 7.51 4.39 -15.30
C ALA A 112 6.74 3.07 -15.55
N LYS A 113 7.18 1.94 -14.99
CA LYS A 113 6.46 0.65 -15.08
C LYS A 113 5.10 0.70 -14.39
N GLN A 114 5.04 1.27 -13.19
CA GLN A 114 3.77 1.44 -12.45
C GLN A 114 2.78 2.33 -13.22
N GLN A 115 3.25 3.44 -13.78
CA GLN A 115 2.40 4.33 -14.60
C GLN A 115 1.96 3.64 -15.89
N ALA A 116 2.83 2.91 -16.57
CA ALA A 116 2.47 2.14 -17.75
C ALA A 116 1.39 1.08 -17.44
N ALA A 117 1.49 0.40 -16.30
CA ALA A 117 0.47 -0.55 -15.85
C ALA A 117 -0.88 0.13 -15.56
N LYS A 118 -0.87 1.30 -14.90
CA LYS A 118 -2.09 2.09 -14.66
C LYS A 118 -2.73 2.59 -15.96
N ILE A 119 -1.93 3.10 -16.90
CA ILE A 119 -2.40 3.55 -18.21
C ILE A 119 -3.05 2.38 -18.96
N LYS A 120 -2.45 1.18 -18.90
CA LYS A 120 -3.03 -0.01 -19.49
C LYS A 120 -4.38 -0.37 -18.85
N SER A 121 -4.47 -0.35 -17.52
CA SER A 121 -5.74 -0.60 -16.80
C SER A 121 -6.84 0.37 -17.22
N HIS A 122 -6.55 1.68 -17.25
CA HIS A 122 -7.53 2.69 -17.65
C HIS A 122 -7.90 2.58 -19.13
N LYS A 123 -6.98 2.17 -20.00
CA LYS A 123 -7.29 1.87 -21.39
C LYS A 123 -8.28 0.70 -21.49
N ASP A 124 -8.04 -0.39 -20.78
CA ASP A 124 -8.90 -1.58 -20.81
C ASP A 124 -10.31 -1.26 -20.27
N GLU A 125 -10.40 -0.45 -19.20
CA GLU A 125 -11.66 0.09 -18.66
C GLU A 125 -12.40 0.98 -19.67
N ALA A 126 -11.69 1.88 -20.36
CA ALA A 126 -12.27 2.75 -21.38
C ALA A 126 -12.78 1.96 -22.59
N GLU A 127 -12.06 0.92 -23.03
CA GLU A 127 -12.51 0.02 -24.08
C GLU A 127 -13.77 -0.77 -23.68
N GLN A 128 -13.87 -1.20 -22.42
CA GLN A 128 -15.08 -1.84 -21.89
C GLN A 128 -16.26 -0.86 -21.85
N LEU A 129 -16.03 0.38 -21.42
CA LEU A 129 -17.06 1.42 -21.42
C LEU A 129 -17.57 1.70 -22.84
N LEU A 130 -16.67 1.79 -23.83
CA LEU A 130 -17.04 1.96 -25.24
C LEU A 130 -17.89 0.80 -25.77
N ARG A 131 -17.56 -0.44 -25.42
CA ARG A 131 -18.38 -1.62 -25.76
C ARG A 131 -19.79 -1.51 -25.16
N ASN A 132 -19.87 -1.15 -23.87
CA ASN A 132 -21.15 -0.95 -23.19
C ASN A 132 -21.97 0.18 -23.83
N MET A 133 -21.35 1.32 -24.17
CA MET A 133 -22.03 2.42 -24.85
C MET A 133 -22.55 2.02 -26.24
N SER A 134 -21.79 1.21 -26.98
CA SER A 134 -22.24 0.67 -28.26
C SER A 134 -23.48 -0.22 -28.09
N GLN A 135 -23.49 -1.09 -27.07
CA GLN A 135 -24.65 -1.92 -26.75
C GLN A 135 -25.86 -1.07 -26.34
N ILE A 136 -25.68 -0.10 -25.43
CA ILE A 136 -26.75 0.82 -25.00
C ILE A 136 -27.34 1.58 -26.20
N LYS A 137 -26.50 1.98 -27.17
CA LYS A 137 -26.97 2.64 -28.40
C LYS A 137 -27.84 1.70 -29.24
N GLN A 138 -27.45 0.44 -29.39
CA GLN A 138 -28.25 -0.57 -30.11
C GLN A 138 -29.58 -0.80 -29.40
N ASP A 139 -29.55 -1.01 -28.09
CA ASP A 139 -30.75 -1.23 -27.27
C ASP A 139 -31.70 -0.02 -27.32
N SER A 140 -31.15 1.20 -27.23
CA SER A 140 -31.94 2.44 -27.36
C SER A 140 -32.57 2.59 -28.75
N THR A 141 -31.85 2.16 -29.80
CA THR A 141 -32.38 2.17 -31.17
C THR A 141 -33.52 1.17 -31.33
N ALA A 142 -33.38 -0.03 -30.75
CA ALA A 142 -34.42 -1.04 -30.73
C ALA A 142 -35.65 -0.57 -29.92
N ALA A 143 -35.44 0.00 -28.74
CA ALA A 143 -36.50 0.57 -27.91
C ALA A 143 -37.27 1.67 -28.64
N ARG A 144 -36.58 2.56 -29.36
CA ARG A 144 -37.21 3.58 -30.21
C ARG A 144 -38.05 2.97 -31.34
N SER A 145 -37.55 1.92 -31.99
CA SER A 145 -38.30 1.20 -33.03
C SER A 145 -39.58 0.60 -32.46
N ASN A 146 -39.47 -0.12 -31.34
CA ASN A 146 -40.62 -0.73 -30.67
C ASN A 146 -41.66 0.31 -30.23
N ALA A 147 -41.21 1.46 -29.73
CA ALA A 147 -42.10 2.57 -29.36
C ALA A 147 -42.81 3.15 -30.59
N GLN A 148 -42.12 3.27 -31.73
CA GLN A 148 -42.72 3.73 -32.98
C GLN A 148 -43.76 2.73 -33.51
N ASP A 149 -43.48 1.43 -33.42
CA ASP A 149 -44.42 0.38 -33.83
C ASP A 149 -45.67 0.39 -32.94
N ALA A 150 -45.49 0.51 -31.61
CA ALA A 150 -46.59 0.64 -30.66
C ALA A 150 -47.44 1.90 -30.95
N PHE A 151 -46.79 3.03 -31.27
CA PHE A 151 -47.49 4.24 -31.68
C PHE A 151 -48.31 4.03 -32.96
N ASN A 152 -47.72 3.40 -33.98
CA ASN A 152 -48.40 3.11 -35.25
C ASN A 152 -49.63 2.21 -35.04
N HIS A 153 -49.51 1.18 -34.18
CA HIS A 153 -50.62 0.31 -33.83
C HIS A 153 -51.73 1.05 -33.07
N ALA A 154 -51.37 1.89 -32.09
CA ALA A 154 -52.34 2.70 -31.36
C ALA A 154 -53.04 3.71 -32.29
N TRP A 155 -52.31 4.30 -33.24
CA TRP A 155 -52.85 5.21 -34.24
C TRP A 155 -53.85 4.53 -35.18
N ASP A 156 -53.50 3.35 -35.69
CA ASP A 156 -54.40 2.56 -36.54
C ASP A 156 -55.66 2.11 -35.77
N ALA A 157 -55.50 1.64 -34.53
CA ALA A 157 -56.62 1.29 -33.66
C ALA A 157 -57.56 2.48 -33.44
N ARG A 158 -57.02 3.67 -33.13
CA ARG A 158 -57.80 4.90 -32.99
C ARG A 158 -58.58 5.22 -34.27
N ASN A 159 -57.92 5.24 -35.42
CA ASN A 159 -58.59 5.56 -36.70
C ASN A 159 -59.73 4.58 -37.01
N ARG A 160 -59.53 3.29 -36.72
CA ARG A 160 -60.59 2.28 -36.85
C ARG A 160 -61.74 2.55 -35.88
N SER A 161 -61.45 2.86 -34.62
CA SER A 161 -62.48 3.21 -33.63
C SER A 161 -63.26 4.48 -34.01
N ASP A 162 -62.58 5.51 -34.50
CA ASP A 162 -63.20 6.76 -34.96
C ASP A 162 -64.12 6.48 -36.16
N LYS A 163 -63.71 5.62 -37.09
CA LYS A 163 -64.54 5.17 -38.20
C LYS A 163 -65.78 4.41 -37.72
N ILE A 164 -65.63 3.43 -36.85
CA ILE A 164 -66.75 2.66 -36.28
C ILE A 164 -67.73 3.59 -35.55
N THR A 165 -67.23 4.58 -34.81
CA THR A 165 -68.06 5.57 -34.10
C THR A 165 -68.87 6.40 -35.08
N LYS A 166 -68.26 6.83 -36.19
CA LYS A 166 -68.95 7.57 -37.27
C LYS A 166 -70.02 6.71 -37.94
N ASP A 167 -69.69 5.46 -38.28
CA ASP A 167 -70.64 4.52 -38.89
C ASP A 167 -71.83 4.24 -37.96
N LEU A 168 -71.57 4.09 -36.65
CA LEU A 168 -72.62 3.86 -35.65
C LEU A 168 -73.53 5.09 -35.47
N SER A 169 -72.95 6.30 -35.51
CA SER A 169 -73.73 7.55 -35.52
C SER A 169 -74.62 7.65 -36.75
N ASP A 170 -74.12 7.27 -37.93
CA ASP A 170 -74.90 7.27 -39.17
C ASP A 170 -76.06 6.27 -39.13
N ILE A 171 -75.81 5.04 -38.67
CA ILE A 171 -76.84 4.03 -38.45
C ILE A 171 -77.91 4.54 -37.48
N THR A 172 -77.50 5.16 -36.38
CA THR A 172 -78.43 5.72 -35.38
C THR A 172 -79.31 6.81 -36.00
N LYS A 173 -78.74 7.71 -36.81
CA LYS A 173 -79.51 8.73 -37.55
C LYS A 173 -80.51 8.11 -38.50
N ARG A 174 -80.12 7.06 -39.24
CA ARG A 174 -81.02 6.33 -40.14
C ARG A 174 -82.19 5.69 -39.38
N ILE A 175 -81.94 5.08 -38.22
CA ILE A 175 -82.99 4.51 -37.36
C ILE A 175 -83.97 5.60 -36.94
N TRP A 176 -83.49 6.75 -36.44
CA TRP A 176 -84.36 7.87 -36.06
C TRP A 176 -85.15 8.41 -37.24
N SER A 177 -84.53 8.57 -38.41
CA SER A 177 -85.22 9.00 -39.63
C SER A 177 -86.35 8.03 -40.03
N THR A 178 -86.14 6.72 -39.88
CA THR A 178 -87.18 5.72 -40.18
C THR A 178 -88.29 5.67 -39.11
N LEU A 179 -87.98 6.01 -37.85
CA LEU A 179 -88.97 6.06 -36.78
C LEU A 179 -89.79 7.36 -36.78
N ASP A 180 -89.20 8.47 -37.25
CA ASP A 180 -89.80 9.80 -37.33
C ASP A 180 -90.51 10.05 -38.69
N GLU A 181 -90.31 9.17 -39.67
CA GLU A 181 -91.14 9.12 -40.87
C GLU A 181 -92.57 8.71 -40.49
N ASP A 182 -93.54 9.57 -40.80
CA ASP A 182 -94.97 9.29 -40.66
C ASP A 182 -95.30 7.98 -41.40
N GLN A 183 -95.51 6.89 -40.65
CA GLN A 183 -95.94 5.63 -41.26
C GLN A 183 -97.29 5.87 -41.95
N PRO A 184 -97.46 5.44 -43.21
CA PRO A 184 -98.71 5.64 -43.92
C PRO A 184 -99.84 4.99 -43.11
N THR A 185 -100.77 5.83 -42.63
CA THR A 185 -101.90 5.32 -41.86
C THR A 185 -102.75 4.41 -42.75
N PRO A 186 -103.47 3.43 -42.18
CA PRO A 186 -104.41 2.61 -42.95
C PRO A 186 -105.42 3.45 -43.75
N ALA A 187 -105.71 4.68 -43.30
CA ALA A 187 -106.50 5.66 -44.04
C ALA A 187 -105.80 6.14 -45.32
N MET A 188 -104.52 6.49 -45.28
CA MET A 188 -103.76 6.93 -46.46
C MET A 188 -103.64 5.83 -47.53
N VAL A 189 -103.43 4.57 -47.10
CA VAL A 189 -103.41 3.42 -48.02
C VAL A 189 -104.79 3.18 -48.63
N ARG A 190 -105.85 3.35 -47.84
CA ARG A 190 -107.24 3.24 -48.30
C ARG A 190 -107.62 4.36 -49.27
N ASP A 191 -107.19 5.59 -49.01
CA ASP A 191 -107.49 6.75 -49.86
C ASP A 191 -106.79 6.63 -51.22
N LEU A 192 -105.55 6.12 -51.24
CA LEU A 192 -104.85 5.75 -52.49
C LEU A 192 -105.57 4.60 -53.22
N ALA A 193 -106.03 3.58 -52.49
CA ALA A 193 -106.80 2.48 -53.08
C ALA A 193 -108.13 2.98 -53.68
N TYR A 194 -108.80 3.96 -53.05
CA TYR A 194 -109.99 4.62 -53.59
C TYR A 194 -109.69 5.52 -54.79
N GLU A 195 -108.55 6.24 -54.81
CA GLU A 195 -108.11 7.00 -55.99
C GLU A 195 -107.85 6.09 -57.20
N VAL A 196 -107.31 4.89 -56.97
CA VAL A 196 -107.09 3.89 -58.02
C VAL A 196 -108.41 3.26 -58.46
N LEU A 197 -109.34 2.97 -57.54
CA LEU A 197 -110.69 2.46 -57.86
C LEU A 197 -111.61 3.49 -58.55
N ALA A 198 -111.41 4.79 -58.28
CA ALA A 198 -112.17 5.88 -58.88
C ALA A 198 -111.76 6.16 -60.34
N LYS A 199 -110.64 5.60 -60.82
CA LYS A 199 -110.29 5.61 -62.24
C LYS A 199 -111.06 4.51 -62.98
N ASN A 200 -112.33 4.78 -63.27
CA ASN A 200 -113.15 3.92 -64.11
C ASN A 200 -113.04 4.33 -65.59
N ILE A 201 -112.58 3.41 -66.44
CA ILE A 201 -112.54 3.53 -67.90
C ILE A 201 -113.86 2.94 -68.43
N HIS A 202 -114.79 3.79 -68.86
CA HIS A 202 -115.92 3.38 -69.68
C HIS A 202 -115.57 3.65 -71.16
N LEU A 203 -115.49 2.58 -71.95
CA LEU A 203 -115.44 2.64 -73.40
C LEU A 203 -116.82 2.22 -73.91
N GLU A 204 -117.67 3.20 -74.27
CA GLU A 204 -118.85 2.96 -75.10
C GLU A 204 -118.58 3.40 -76.56
N PRO A 205 -118.83 2.54 -77.56
CA PRO A 205 -118.54 2.82 -78.98
C PRO A 205 -119.35 3.95 -79.65
N ASP A 206 -120.32 4.57 -78.96
CA ASP A 206 -121.28 5.49 -79.56
C ASP A 206 -120.86 6.98 -79.49
N GLU A 207 -119.79 7.29 -78.73
CA GLU A 207 -119.28 8.66 -78.58
C GLU A 207 -118.27 9.07 -79.67
N ILE A 208 -117.63 8.10 -80.33
CA ILE A 208 -116.65 8.35 -81.40
C ILE A 208 -117.34 8.92 -82.66
N THR A 209 -118.55 8.46 -82.96
CA THR A 209 -119.33 8.91 -84.13
C THR A 209 -119.78 10.37 -83.97
N ARG A 210 -120.16 10.79 -82.75
CA ARG A 210 -120.50 12.20 -82.46
C ARG A 210 -119.29 13.13 -82.50
N LEU A 211 -118.11 12.63 -82.14
CA LEU A 211 -116.87 13.41 -82.17
C LEU A 211 -116.41 13.65 -83.62
N ALA A 212 -116.56 12.66 -84.51
CA ALA A 212 -116.23 12.79 -85.92
C ALA A 212 -117.08 13.86 -86.64
N ASP A 213 -118.38 13.92 -86.35
CA ASP A 213 -119.27 14.95 -86.93
C ASP A 213 -119.00 16.35 -86.38
N ARG A 214 -118.61 16.47 -85.10
CA ARG A 214 -118.18 17.75 -84.50
C ARG A 214 -116.85 18.24 -85.06
N ILE A 215 -115.89 17.35 -85.32
CA ILE A 215 -114.60 17.72 -85.94
C ILE A 215 -114.82 18.26 -87.36
N LYS A 216 -115.71 17.63 -88.15
CA LYS A 216 -116.07 18.10 -89.49
C LYS A 216 -116.70 19.50 -89.48
N SER A 217 -117.52 19.81 -88.47
CA SER A 217 -118.13 21.13 -88.29
C SER A 217 -117.16 22.22 -87.83
N ILE A 218 -116.15 21.88 -87.01
CA ILE A 218 -115.17 22.84 -86.48
C ILE A 218 -114.07 23.14 -87.51
N VAL A 219 -113.65 22.14 -88.29
CA VAL A 219 -112.67 22.32 -89.37
C VAL A 219 -113.24 23.18 -90.51
N GLY A 220 -114.57 23.15 -90.74
CA GLY A 220 -115.25 24.00 -91.71
C GLY A 220 -115.44 25.47 -91.27
N SER A 221 -115.25 25.80 -89.98
CA SER A 221 -115.48 27.15 -89.43
C SER A 221 -114.20 27.92 -89.09
N LEU A 222 -113.02 27.39 -89.41
CA LEU A 222 -111.72 28.05 -89.20
C LEU A 222 -111.38 28.97 -90.39
N THR A 223 -112.03 30.13 -90.46
CA THR A 223 -111.51 31.29 -91.20
C THR A 223 -110.55 32.08 -90.29
N ASP A 224 -109.39 32.49 -90.81
CA ASP A 224 -108.31 33.29 -90.16
C ASP A 224 -107.23 32.56 -89.33
N SER A 225 -106.84 31.33 -89.67
CA SER A 225 -105.63 30.69 -89.09
C SER A 225 -104.33 31.45 -89.40
N GLU A 226 -104.22 32.07 -90.58
CA GLU A 226 -103.02 32.85 -90.97
C GLU A 226 -102.88 34.16 -90.20
N ARG A 227 -103.98 34.85 -89.87
CA ARG A 227 -103.95 36.10 -89.08
C ARG A 227 -103.52 35.85 -87.64
N ILE A 228 -104.04 34.78 -87.03
CA ILE A 228 -103.66 34.38 -85.67
C ILE A 228 -102.17 34.01 -85.60
N LEU A 229 -101.64 33.30 -86.61
CA LEU A 229 -100.22 32.98 -86.68
C LEU A 229 -99.34 34.22 -86.91
N ALA A 230 -99.82 35.22 -87.64
CA ALA A 230 -99.13 36.50 -87.80
C ALA A 230 -99.13 37.33 -86.50
N ASP A 231 -100.27 37.43 -85.83
CA ASP A 231 -100.43 38.21 -84.59
C ASP A 231 -99.65 37.59 -83.40
N THR A 232 -99.51 36.26 -83.36
CA THR A 232 -98.85 35.53 -82.26
C THR A 232 -97.33 35.34 -82.43
N LYS A 233 -96.76 35.68 -83.60
CA LYS A 233 -95.35 35.46 -83.92
C LYS A 233 -94.39 36.22 -82.99
N ASP A 234 -94.68 37.48 -82.72
CA ASP A 234 -93.83 38.34 -81.88
C ASP A 234 -93.96 37.97 -80.39
N ASP A 235 -95.17 37.59 -79.94
CA ASP A 235 -95.40 37.09 -78.58
C ASP A 235 -94.68 35.76 -78.33
N LEU A 236 -94.70 34.82 -79.30
CA LEU A 236 -93.95 33.57 -79.20
C LEU A 236 -92.44 33.81 -79.15
N ARG A 237 -91.94 34.75 -79.95
CA ARG A 237 -90.52 35.15 -79.93
C ARG A 237 -90.14 35.79 -78.59
N LEU A 238 -91.00 36.64 -78.03
CA LEU A 238 -90.80 37.24 -76.71
C LEU A 238 -90.81 36.17 -75.61
N ALA A 239 -91.72 35.20 -75.67
CA ALA A 239 -91.78 34.09 -74.73
C ALA A 239 -90.49 33.26 -74.76
N HIS A 240 -89.95 32.94 -75.94
CA HIS A 240 -88.68 32.24 -76.06
C HIS A 240 -87.47 33.06 -75.57
N ASP A 241 -87.44 34.38 -75.79
CA ASP A 241 -86.38 35.23 -75.23
C ASP A 241 -86.44 35.28 -73.70
N LEU A 242 -87.64 35.42 -73.13
CA LEU A 242 -87.87 35.40 -71.69
C LEU A 242 -87.50 34.05 -71.08
N GLU A 243 -87.85 32.94 -71.73
CA GLU A 243 -87.43 31.59 -71.35
C GLU A 243 -85.90 31.48 -71.35
N GLY A 244 -85.23 31.94 -72.42
CA GLY A 244 -83.77 31.93 -72.52
C GLY A 244 -83.09 32.82 -71.46
N ARG A 245 -83.70 33.94 -71.08
CA ARG A 245 -83.22 34.81 -69.99
C ARG A 245 -83.45 34.16 -68.62
N ALA A 246 -84.60 33.55 -68.38
CA ALA A 246 -84.91 32.84 -67.15
C ALA A 246 -83.98 31.64 -66.93
N ASN A 247 -83.71 30.86 -67.98
CA ASN A 247 -82.79 29.73 -67.93
C ASN A 247 -81.34 30.18 -67.62
N ARG A 248 -80.85 31.24 -68.26
CA ARG A 248 -79.52 31.80 -67.95
C ARG A 248 -79.42 32.34 -66.52
N ALA A 249 -80.47 33.02 -66.04
CA ALA A 249 -80.54 33.50 -64.66
C ALA A 249 -80.55 32.33 -63.66
N LYS A 250 -81.29 31.25 -63.97
CA LYS A 250 -81.30 30.01 -63.19
C LYS A 250 -79.93 29.35 -63.14
N GLU A 251 -79.25 29.19 -64.29
CA GLU A 251 -77.88 28.65 -64.34
C GLU A 251 -76.91 29.47 -63.49
N THR A 252 -76.94 30.81 -63.64
CA THR A 252 -76.12 31.71 -62.82
C THR A 252 -76.41 31.56 -61.33
N ALA A 253 -77.69 31.45 -60.93
CA ALA A 253 -78.08 31.26 -59.55
C ALA A 253 -77.58 29.91 -58.98
N LEU A 254 -77.66 28.84 -59.77
CA LEU A 254 -77.13 27.52 -59.39
C LEU A 254 -75.60 27.55 -59.22
N GLU A 255 -74.87 28.23 -60.11
CA GLU A 255 -73.42 28.43 -59.97
C GLU A 255 -73.07 29.22 -58.69
N LYS A 256 -73.80 30.30 -58.40
CA LYS A 256 -73.59 31.09 -57.17
C LYS A 256 -73.93 30.28 -55.92
N GLN A 257 -74.97 29.46 -55.95
CA GLN A 257 -75.30 28.55 -54.85
C GLN A 257 -74.20 27.51 -54.63
N ALA A 258 -73.66 26.92 -55.70
CA ALA A 258 -72.54 25.98 -55.61
C ALA A 258 -71.29 26.65 -55.03
N LEU A 259 -70.99 27.89 -55.43
CA LEU A 259 -69.88 28.66 -54.88
C LEU A 259 -70.09 28.98 -53.38
N ALA A 260 -71.29 29.41 -52.99
CA ALA A 260 -71.62 29.69 -51.59
C ALA A 260 -71.47 28.44 -50.71
N ASN A 261 -71.97 27.29 -51.19
CA ASN A 261 -71.79 26.01 -50.50
C ASN A 261 -70.31 25.63 -50.35
N LYS A 262 -69.50 25.87 -51.39
CA LYS A 262 -68.05 25.64 -51.34
C LYS A 262 -67.34 26.56 -50.33
N VAL A 263 -67.72 27.83 -50.27
CA VAL A 263 -67.18 28.79 -49.29
C VAL A 263 -67.51 28.34 -47.86
N THR A 264 -68.75 27.90 -47.61
CA THR A 264 -69.15 27.39 -46.29
C THR A 264 -68.33 26.16 -45.87
N LEU A 265 -68.08 25.24 -46.80
CA LEU A 265 -67.21 24.07 -46.53
C LEU A 265 -65.78 24.51 -46.18
N LEU A 266 -65.18 25.40 -46.96
CA LEU A 266 -63.82 25.89 -46.70
C LEU A 266 -63.70 26.64 -45.38
N LEU A 267 -64.73 27.40 -44.99
CA LEU A 267 -64.77 28.09 -43.69
C LEU A 267 -64.85 27.08 -42.53
N ASN A 268 -65.62 26.01 -42.66
CA ASN A 268 -65.71 24.96 -41.66
C ASN A 268 -64.38 24.18 -41.52
N ASP A 269 -63.72 23.88 -42.65
CA ASP A 269 -62.41 23.26 -42.67
C ASP A 269 -61.35 24.17 -42.01
N ALA A 270 -61.38 25.47 -42.30
CA ALA A 270 -60.50 26.46 -41.68
C ALA A 270 -60.74 26.57 -40.17
N GLN A 271 -61.99 26.57 -39.73
CA GLN A 271 -62.34 26.58 -38.30
C GLN A 271 -61.83 25.33 -37.59
N THR A 272 -61.97 24.16 -38.23
CA THR A 272 -61.46 22.89 -37.69
C THR A 272 -59.94 22.92 -37.57
N ALA A 273 -59.23 23.42 -38.60
CA ALA A 273 -57.79 23.58 -38.59
C ALA A 273 -57.32 24.55 -37.49
N GLN A 274 -58.01 25.66 -37.28
CA GLN A 274 -57.73 26.61 -36.20
C GLN A 274 -57.89 25.97 -34.82
N HIS A 275 -58.94 25.17 -34.61
CA HIS A 275 -59.15 24.47 -33.34
C HIS A 275 -58.05 23.43 -33.06
N LEU A 276 -57.63 22.68 -34.09
CA LEU A 276 -56.50 21.75 -33.97
C LEU A 276 -55.18 22.47 -33.66
N ALA A 277 -54.94 23.62 -34.29
CA ALA A 277 -53.77 24.44 -34.03
C ALA A 277 -53.79 24.98 -32.59
N GLN A 278 -54.92 25.48 -32.10
CA GLN A 278 -55.06 25.97 -30.73
C GLN A 278 -54.80 24.85 -29.72
N ASN A 279 -55.37 23.67 -29.90
CA ASN A 279 -55.10 22.52 -29.03
C ASN A 279 -53.62 22.12 -29.01
N ALA A 280 -52.93 22.22 -30.15
CA ALA A 280 -51.50 21.94 -30.23
C ALA A 280 -50.67 23.01 -29.49
N ILE A 281 -51.07 24.29 -29.58
CA ILE A 281 -50.45 25.39 -28.84
C ILE A 281 -50.66 25.19 -27.34
N ASP A 282 -51.89 24.95 -26.89
CA ASP A 282 -52.21 24.74 -25.47
C ASP A 282 -51.40 23.57 -24.88
N LYS A 283 -51.26 22.48 -25.65
CA LYS A 283 -50.44 21.34 -25.26
C LYS A 283 -48.95 21.69 -25.18
N ALA A 284 -48.43 22.43 -26.16
CA ALA A 284 -47.04 22.89 -26.15
C ALA A 284 -46.76 23.81 -24.97
N GLU A 285 -47.67 24.73 -24.63
CA GLU A 285 -47.55 25.60 -23.46
C GLU A 285 -47.55 24.81 -22.15
N ALA A 286 -48.42 23.80 -22.03
CA ALA A 286 -48.43 22.91 -20.88
C ALA A 286 -47.11 22.12 -20.74
N ASP A 287 -46.59 21.58 -21.84
CA ASP A 287 -45.31 20.84 -21.86
C ASP A 287 -44.13 21.76 -21.53
N VAL A 288 -44.13 23.01 -22.01
CA VAL A 288 -43.12 24.02 -21.65
C VAL A 288 -43.18 24.37 -20.17
N SER A 289 -44.37 24.60 -19.61
CA SER A 289 -44.54 24.88 -18.19
C SER A 289 -44.05 23.72 -17.31
N LYS A 290 -44.35 22.49 -17.70
CA LYS A 290 -43.85 21.29 -17.02
C LYS A 290 -42.32 21.19 -17.10
N SER A 291 -41.74 21.43 -18.28
CA SER A 291 -40.29 21.41 -18.48
C SER A 291 -39.58 22.48 -17.63
N GLN A 292 -40.16 23.67 -17.48
CA GLN A 292 -39.63 24.71 -16.60
C GLN A 292 -39.63 24.29 -15.13
N LYS A 293 -40.69 23.60 -14.69
CA LYS A 293 -40.76 23.05 -13.32
C LYS A 293 -39.72 21.94 -13.12
N ASP A 294 -39.60 21.01 -14.06
CA ASP A 294 -38.60 19.94 -14.00
C ASP A 294 -37.18 20.52 -13.97
N LEU A 295 -36.91 21.59 -14.73
CA LEU A 295 -35.63 22.30 -14.70
C LEU A 295 -35.35 22.97 -13.34
N ALA A 296 -36.37 23.53 -12.68
CA ALA A 296 -36.24 24.10 -11.34
C ALA A 296 -35.91 23.01 -10.30
N ASP A 297 -36.61 21.87 -10.35
CA ASP A 297 -36.36 20.74 -9.47
C ASP A 297 -34.95 20.17 -9.70
N ILE A 298 -34.50 20.06 -10.95
CA ILE A 298 -33.12 19.65 -11.29
C ILE A 298 -32.11 20.64 -10.71
N ALA A 299 -32.36 21.95 -10.78
CA ALA A 299 -31.46 22.96 -10.23
C ALA A 299 -31.33 22.82 -8.71
N ASP A 300 -32.43 22.58 -8.00
CA ASP A 300 -32.43 22.36 -6.55
C ASP A 300 -31.68 21.08 -6.15
N VAL A 301 -31.94 19.97 -6.85
CA VAL A 301 -31.22 18.71 -6.63
C VAL A 301 -29.73 18.86 -6.93
N THR A 302 -29.37 19.56 -8.00
CA THR A 302 -27.97 19.83 -8.36
C THR A 302 -27.27 20.67 -7.30
N LYS A 303 -27.96 21.69 -6.75
CA LYS A 303 -27.44 22.51 -5.66
C LYS A 303 -27.21 21.69 -4.40
N ALA A 304 -28.14 20.82 -4.02
CA ALA A 304 -27.98 19.91 -2.89
C ALA A 304 -26.80 18.95 -3.10
N ALA A 305 -26.66 18.38 -4.29
CA ALA A 305 -25.53 17.52 -4.66
C ALA A 305 -24.19 18.27 -4.56
N GLN A 306 -24.12 19.52 -5.00
CA GLN A 306 -22.90 20.34 -4.87
C GLN A 306 -22.52 20.60 -3.40
N ILE A 307 -23.49 20.86 -2.53
CA ILE A 307 -23.25 21.04 -1.09
C ILE A 307 -22.69 19.74 -0.49
N GLN A 308 -23.28 18.59 -0.83
CA GLN A 308 -22.83 17.29 -0.36
C GLN A 308 -21.42 16.95 -0.87
N ALA A 309 -21.13 17.27 -2.14
CA ALA A 309 -19.81 17.09 -2.72
C ALA A 309 -18.75 17.94 -1.98
N ASN A 310 -19.04 19.22 -1.75
CA ASN A 310 -18.16 20.11 -0.99
C ASN A 310 -17.90 19.59 0.44
N SER A 311 -18.94 19.10 1.13
CA SER A 311 -18.78 18.49 2.46
C SER A 311 -17.93 17.22 2.44
N THR A 312 -18.05 16.42 1.38
CA THR A 312 -17.22 15.23 1.16
C THR A 312 -15.76 15.63 0.93
N THR A 313 -15.49 16.63 0.09
CA THR A 313 -14.14 17.17 -0.12
C THR A 313 -13.50 17.64 1.18
N GLN A 314 -14.23 18.41 2.01
CA GLN A 314 -13.72 18.85 3.32
C GLN A 314 -13.40 17.66 4.25
N SER A 315 -14.22 16.61 4.21
CA SER A 315 -13.99 15.40 5.00
C SER A 315 -12.74 14.65 4.53
N VAL A 316 -12.50 14.59 3.22
CA VAL A 316 -11.29 14.00 2.62
C VAL A 316 -10.05 14.80 3.01
N ASP A 317 -10.10 16.13 2.96
CA ASP A 317 -8.99 16.99 3.39
C ASP A 317 -8.66 16.80 4.88
N ALA A 318 -9.68 16.67 5.73
CA ALA A 318 -9.51 16.38 7.14
C ALA A 318 -8.87 14.99 7.37
N LEU A 319 -9.24 13.99 6.57
CA LEU A 319 -8.65 12.65 6.58
C LEU A 319 -7.18 12.68 6.14
N ASP A 320 -6.83 13.43 5.10
CA ASP A 320 -5.44 13.62 4.66
C ASP A 320 -4.58 14.27 5.77
N GLY A 321 -5.12 15.30 6.44
CA GLY A 321 -4.47 15.90 7.60
C GLY A 321 -4.19 14.90 8.73
N ARG A 322 -5.18 14.07 9.08
CA ARG A 322 -5.04 13.00 10.08
C ARG A 322 -4.03 11.93 9.65
N LEU A 323 -4.00 11.58 8.37
CA LEU A 323 -3.05 10.61 7.82
C LEU A 323 -1.61 11.12 7.93
N LYS A 324 -1.35 12.38 7.57
CA LYS A 324 -0.04 13.03 7.72
C LYS A 324 0.40 13.06 9.19
N GLN A 325 -0.51 13.33 10.11
CA GLN A 325 -0.23 13.28 11.55
C GLN A 325 0.13 11.86 12.01
N LEU A 326 -0.61 10.84 11.57
CA LEU A 326 -0.32 9.44 11.88
C LEU A 326 1.02 8.99 11.30
N GLN A 327 1.36 9.38 10.07
CA GLN A 327 2.67 9.10 9.47
C GLN A 327 3.80 9.73 10.29
N THR A 328 3.62 10.97 10.74
CA THR A 328 4.60 11.66 11.59
C THR A 328 4.77 10.96 12.94
N GLN A 329 3.66 10.56 13.58
CA GLN A 329 3.71 9.80 14.83
C GLN A 329 4.34 8.42 14.64
N SER A 330 4.04 7.73 13.54
CA SER A 330 4.64 6.43 13.22
C SER A 330 6.15 6.55 13.02
N ALA A 331 6.62 7.58 12.32
CA ALA A 331 8.05 7.85 12.16
C ALA A 331 8.72 8.15 13.51
N LYS A 332 8.07 8.96 14.37
CA LYS A 332 8.55 9.24 15.72
C LYS A 332 8.62 7.97 16.58
N ASN A 333 7.60 7.12 16.53
CA ASN A 333 7.59 5.84 17.24
C ASN A 333 8.69 4.90 16.73
N GLY A 334 8.95 4.88 15.41
CA GLY A 334 10.06 4.15 14.82
C GLY A 334 11.41 4.60 15.38
N PHE A 335 11.65 5.92 15.48
CA PHE A 335 12.86 6.48 16.08
C PHE A 335 13.01 6.10 17.56
N VAL A 336 11.93 6.26 18.35
CA VAL A 336 11.95 5.90 19.77
C VAL A 336 12.20 4.40 19.97
N LEU A 337 11.63 3.53 19.13
CA LEU A 337 11.90 2.09 19.18
C LEU A 337 13.37 1.75 18.88
N THR A 338 13.99 2.45 17.92
CA THR A 338 15.43 2.26 17.66
C THR A 338 16.29 2.72 18.84
N GLU A 339 15.96 3.85 19.47
CA GLU A 339 16.66 4.35 20.66
C GLU A 339 16.52 3.41 21.86
N ILE A 340 15.30 2.91 22.11
CA ILE A 340 15.04 1.89 23.14
C ILE A 340 15.84 0.61 22.84
N GLY A 341 15.93 0.19 21.57
CA GLY A 341 16.74 -0.96 21.17
C GLY A 341 18.22 -0.78 21.51
N VAL A 342 18.79 0.38 21.22
CA VAL A 342 20.19 0.72 21.57
C VAL A 342 20.38 0.71 23.09
N GLU A 343 19.52 1.37 23.85
CA GLU A 343 19.66 1.45 25.31
C GLU A 343 19.46 0.09 25.97
N ALA A 344 18.50 -0.73 25.50
CA ALA A 344 18.32 -2.10 25.98
C ALA A 344 19.57 -2.96 25.74
N THR A 345 20.22 -2.80 24.57
CA THR A 345 21.46 -3.51 24.25
C THR A 345 22.61 -3.06 25.17
N LYS A 346 22.69 -1.76 25.45
CA LYS A 346 23.69 -1.20 26.36
C LYS A 346 23.48 -1.69 27.80
N VAL A 347 22.24 -1.68 28.31
CA VAL A 347 21.90 -2.22 29.63
C VAL A 347 22.21 -3.72 29.71
N ALA A 348 21.92 -4.49 28.67
CA ALA A 348 22.29 -5.91 28.62
C ALA A 348 23.80 -6.12 28.69
N ASN A 349 24.59 -5.33 27.95
CA ASN A 349 26.04 -5.37 27.99
C ASN A 349 26.59 -4.96 29.38
N GLU A 350 26.06 -3.89 29.98
CA GLU A 350 26.44 -3.46 31.33
C GLU A 350 26.11 -4.53 32.38
N ALA A 351 24.93 -5.15 32.30
CA ALA A 351 24.54 -6.25 33.17
C ALA A 351 25.50 -7.46 33.02
N GLN A 352 25.91 -7.79 31.80
CA GLN A 352 26.89 -8.85 31.56
C GLN A 352 28.28 -8.53 32.14
N VAL A 353 28.72 -7.27 32.04
CA VAL A 353 29.97 -6.80 32.65
C VAL A 353 29.88 -6.85 34.19
N ILE A 354 28.75 -6.45 34.77
CA ILE A 354 28.51 -6.51 36.21
C ILE A 354 28.46 -7.96 36.71
N ASP A 355 27.81 -8.87 35.99
CA ASP A 355 27.81 -10.31 36.31
C ASP A 355 29.24 -10.86 36.31
N GLY A 356 30.04 -10.52 35.30
CA GLY A 356 31.46 -10.88 35.24
C GLY A 356 32.28 -10.32 36.41
N LYS A 357 32.06 -9.07 36.80
CA LYS A 357 32.70 -8.46 37.99
C LYS A 357 32.26 -9.13 39.29
N THR A 358 30.97 -9.44 39.41
CA THR A 358 30.40 -10.12 40.58
C THR A 358 30.98 -11.53 40.75
N LYS A 359 31.12 -12.28 39.66
CA LYS A 359 31.79 -13.59 39.66
C LYS A 359 33.26 -13.50 40.10
N LYS A 360 34.02 -12.54 39.55
CA LYS A 360 35.40 -12.29 39.99
C LYS A 360 35.49 -11.91 41.47
N LEU A 361 34.58 -11.06 41.94
CA LEU A 361 34.53 -10.65 43.34
C LEU A 361 34.22 -11.84 44.25
N ALA A 362 33.28 -12.72 43.85
CA ALA A 362 32.99 -13.95 44.59
C ALA A 362 34.20 -14.88 44.67
N GLU A 363 34.97 -15.03 43.59
CA GLU A 363 36.23 -15.79 43.58
C GLU A 363 37.30 -15.17 44.48
N GLU A 364 37.41 -13.84 44.52
CA GLU A 364 38.32 -13.13 45.42
C GLU A 364 37.91 -13.28 46.89
N TYR A 365 36.62 -13.17 47.21
CA TYR A 365 36.11 -13.44 48.55
C TYR A 365 36.37 -14.88 48.98
N LYS A 366 36.17 -15.86 48.09
CA LYS A 366 36.47 -17.26 48.37
C LYS A 366 37.97 -17.47 48.65
N ARG A 367 38.86 -16.87 47.84
CA ARG A 367 40.31 -16.91 48.09
C ARG A 367 40.70 -16.23 49.40
N ALA A 368 40.08 -15.10 49.73
CA ALA A 368 40.31 -14.41 51.00
C ALA A 368 39.86 -15.26 52.19
N ASP A 369 38.68 -15.90 52.10
CA ASP A 369 38.17 -16.81 53.13
C ASP A 369 39.09 -18.04 53.31
N GLU A 370 39.55 -18.67 52.23
CA GLU A 370 40.52 -19.76 52.27
C GLU A 370 41.83 -19.34 52.93
N SER A 371 42.36 -18.15 52.59
CA SER A 371 43.57 -17.60 53.19
C SER A 371 43.39 -17.27 54.68
N LEU A 372 42.24 -16.72 55.06
CA LEU A 372 41.88 -16.43 56.43
C LEU A 372 41.77 -17.72 57.24
N ASN A 373 41.09 -18.74 56.72
CA ASN A 373 40.96 -20.05 57.34
C ASN A 373 42.33 -20.74 57.52
N GLN A 374 43.22 -20.64 56.53
CA GLN A 374 44.61 -21.11 56.68
C GLN A 374 45.35 -20.37 57.80
N ARG A 375 45.23 -19.04 57.87
CA ARG A 375 45.85 -18.25 58.95
C ARG A 375 45.27 -18.61 60.31
N VAL A 376 43.94 -18.71 60.45
CA VAL A 376 43.28 -19.11 61.70
C VAL A 376 43.74 -20.50 62.14
N ASN A 377 43.85 -21.46 61.23
CA ASN A 377 44.36 -22.80 61.54
C ASN A 377 45.83 -22.79 61.96
N LYS A 378 46.67 -21.99 61.29
CA LYS A 378 48.07 -21.79 61.68
C LYS A 378 48.17 -21.16 63.08
N THR A 379 47.40 -20.10 63.34
CA THR A 379 47.35 -19.42 64.63
C THR A 379 46.80 -20.33 65.74
N LYS A 380 45.81 -21.19 65.48
CA LYS A 380 45.37 -22.23 66.44
C LYS A 380 46.52 -23.18 66.78
N GLY A 381 47.30 -23.61 65.78
CA GLY A 381 48.51 -24.42 65.98
C GLY A 381 49.55 -23.72 66.84
N ASP A 382 49.82 -22.44 66.56
CA ASP A 382 50.77 -21.61 67.29
C ASP A 382 50.32 -21.34 68.74
N ILE A 383 49.02 -21.07 68.97
CA ILE A 383 48.45 -20.91 70.32
C ILE A 383 48.56 -22.21 71.13
N LEU A 384 48.27 -23.37 70.52
CA LEU A 384 48.43 -24.67 71.20
C LEU A 384 49.90 -24.96 71.53
N ARG A 385 50.82 -24.58 70.64
CA ARG A 385 52.26 -24.68 70.90
C ARG A 385 52.69 -23.74 72.03
N ALA A 386 52.23 -22.48 72.03
CA ALA A 386 52.51 -21.51 73.08
C ALA A 386 51.95 -21.96 74.45
N LYS A 387 50.72 -22.50 74.51
CA LYS A 387 50.15 -23.08 75.74
C LYS A 387 50.99 -24.24 76.28
N ARG A 388 51.43 -25.16 75.41
CA ARG A 388 52.32 -26.27 75.81
C ARG A 388 53.69 -25.79 76.31
N LEU A 389 54.26 -24.77 75.68
CA LEU A 389 55.52 -24.16 76.13
C LEU A 389 55.35 -23.46 77.48
N LEU A 390 54.26 -22.71 77.68
CA LEU A 390 53.94 -22.05 78.94
C LEU A 390 53.76 -23.10 80.06
N GLN A 391 53.02 -24.17 79.79
CA GLN A 391 52.83 -25.27 80.74
C GLN A 391 54.18 -25.91 81.13
N ARG A 392 55.03 -26.24 80.14
CA ARG A 392 56.38 -26.76 80.39
C ARG A 392 57.25 -25.79 81.19
N ALA A 393 57.19 -24.49 80.90
CA ALA A 393 57.93 -23.49 81.65
C ALA A 393 57.42 -23.39 83.11
N SER A 394 56.11 -23.49 83.33
CA SER A 394 55.52 -23.50 84.67
C SER A 394 55.90 -24.75 85.46
N GLU A 395 55.85 -25.93 84.83
CA GLU A 395 56.31 -27.20 85.41
C GLU A 395 57.80 -27.13 85.78
N LEU A 396 58.64 -26.62 84.87
CA LEU A 396 60.07 -26.45 85.11
C LEU A 396 60.35 -25.44 86.24
N THR A 397 59.58 -24.35 86.32
CA THR A 397 59.70 -23.35 87.39
C THR A 397 59.32 -23.95 88.74
N ALA A 398 58.24 -24.74 88.80
CA ALA A 398 57.83 -25.45 90.01
C ALA A 398 58.89 -26.47 90.46
N ASP A 399 59.43 -27.26 89.53
CA ASP A 399 60.52 -28.21 89.81
C ASP A 399 61.78 -27.49 90.32
N THR A 400 62.18 -26.40 89.66
CA THR A 400 63.32 -25.58 90.06
C THR A 400 63.12 -24.96 91.45
N SER A 401 61.92 -24.44 91.75
CA SER A 401 61.59 -23.89 93.07
C SER A 401 61.60 -24.96 94.17
N THR A 402 61.18 -26.18 93.85
CA THR A 402 61.19 -27.31 94.79
C THR A 402 62.64 -27.70 95.10
N LYS A 403 63.47 -27.87 94.06
CA LYS A 403 64.90 -28.15 94.23
C LYS A 403 65.64 -27.02 94.96
N SER A 404 65.26 -25.76 94.76
CA SER A 404 65.82 -24.63 95.51
C SER A 404 65.50 -24.73 97.01
N LYS A 405 64.27 -25.10 97.38
CA LYS A 405 63.90 -25.33 98.79
C LYS A 405 64.65 -26.51 99.39
N ASP A 406 64.83 -27.58 98.62
CA ASP A 406 65.62 -28.73 99.07
C ASP A 406 67.08 -28.32 99.33
N LEU A 407 67.67 -27.49 98.46
CA LEU A 407 69.02 -26.94 98.64
C LEU A 407 69.11 -26.02 99.86
N ASP A 408 68.16 -25.12 100.07
CA ASP A 408 68.10 -24.27 101.28
C ASP A 408 67.99 -25.11 102.56
N GLY A 409 67.19 -26.19 102.51
CA GLY A 409 67.08 -27.16 103.59
C GLY A 409 68.41 -27.88 103.87
N MET A 410 69.11 -28.30 102.83
CA MET A 410 70.46 -28.89 102.94
C MET A 410 71.49 -27.88 103.48
N GLU A 411 71.42 -26.60 103.08
CA GLU A 411 72.28 -25.54 103.62
C GLU A 411 72.04 -25.32 105.11
N GLY A 412 70.79 -25.36 105.57
CA GLY A 412 70.43 -25.30 106.99
C GLY A 412 71.07 -26.42 107.80
N VAL A 413 70.94 -27.66 107.33
CA VAL A 413 71.57 -28.84 107.98
C VAL A 413 73.10 -28.71 108.00
N TYR A 414 73.70 -28.16 106.94
CA TYR A 414 75.14 -27.96 106.88
C TYR A 414 75.62 -26.95 107.94
N LYS A 415 74.91 -25.83 108.11
CA LYS A 415 75.21 -24.81 109.13
C LYS A 415 75.03 -25.33 110.55
N ASP A 416 74.02 -26.15 110.79
CA ASP A 416 73.79 -26.75 112.11
C ASP A 416 74.90 -27.76 112.45
N ASN A 417 75.36 -28.56 111.48
CA ASN A 417 76.53 -29.43 111.67
C ASN A 417 77.83 -28.64 111.92
N GLU A 418 78.02 -27.51 111.26
CA GLU A 418 79.19 -26.64 111.46
C GLU A 418 79.20 -26.04 112.88
N ARG A 419 78.04 -25.61 113.39
CA ARG A 419 77.89 -25.20 114.80
C ARG A 419 78.19 -26.33 115.77
N LEU A 420 77.61 -27.51 115.54
CA LEU A 420 77.84 -28.69 116.38
C LEU A 420 79.33 -29.06 116.45
N LEU A 421 80.04 -29.03 115.31
CA LEU A 421 81.49 -29.23 115.24
C LEU A 421 82.25 -28.20 116.05
N THR A 422 81.84 -26.93 115.97
CA THR A 422 82.47 -25.82 116.71
C THR A 422 82.28 -25.99 118.22
N ASP A 423 81.08 -26.36 118.65
CA ASP A 423 80.76 -26.60 120.07
C ASP A 423 81.57 -27.79 120.62
N LEU A 424 81.65 -28.90 119.87
CA LEU A 424 82.48 -30.06 120.21
C LEU A 424 83.97 -29.72 120.30
N MET A 425 84.48 -28.88 119.39
CA MET A 425 85.87 -28.39 119.47
C MET A 425 86.11 -27.59 120.75
N SER A 426 85.18 -26.70 121.12
CA SER A 426 85.29 -25.93 122.37
C SER A 426 85.22 -26.82 123.62
N GLU A 427 84.43 -27.89 123.59
CA GLU A 427 84.32 -28.84 124.70
C GLU A 427 85.61 -29.67 124.85
N VAL A 428 86.23 -30.07 123.73
CA VAL A 428 87.54 -30.74 123.72
C VAL A 428 88.64 -29.82 124.25
N ASP A 429 88.66 -28.54 123.87
CA ASP A 429 89.62 -27.57 124.39
C ASP A 429 89.46 -27.38 125.91
N ALA A 430 88.22 -27.31 126.40
CA ALA A 430 87.94 -27.20 127.84
C ALA A 430 88.40 -28.43 128.63
N LEU A 431 88.12 -29.65 128.12
CA LEU A 431 88.59 -30.89 128.70
C LEU A 431 90.13 -31.01 128.67
N THR A 432 90.76 -30.50 127.61
CA THR A 432 92.22 -30.46 127.50
C THR A 432 92.83 -29.54 128.56
N MET A 433 92.24 -28.35 128.79
CA MET A 433 92.66 -27.46 129.88
C MET A 433 92.47 -28.09 131.27
N GLU A 434 91.38 -28.82 131.51
CA GLU A 434 91.20 -29.57 132.76
C GLU A 434 92.24 -30.66 132.94
N MET A 435 92.56 -31.38 131.86
CA MET A 435 93.57 -32.43 131.87
C MET A 435 94.96 -31.85 132.17
N GLU A 436 95.32 -30.72 131.56
CA GLU A 436 96.57 -30.00 131.86
C GLU A 436 96.61 -29.47 133.30
N ARG A 437 95.49 -28.95 133.82
CA ARG A 437 95.37 -28.51 135.21
C ARG A 437 95.60 -29.67 136.19
N HIS A 438 94.99 -30.82 135.94
CA HIS A 438 95.20 -32.02 136.75
C HIS A 438 96.63 -32.57 136.63
N LEU A 439 97.23 -32.51 135.43
CA LEU A 439 98.63 -32.88 135.23
C LEU A 439 99.55 -31.99 136.07
N ALA A 440 99.32 -30.67 136.04
CA ALA A 440 100.08 -29.70 136.85
C ALA A 440 99.89 -29.92 138.35
N GLU A 441 98.68 -30.23 138.82
CA GLU A 441 98.41 -30.61 140.22
C GLU A 441 99.15 -31.90 140.64
N ILE A 442 99.20 -32.90 139.75
CA ILE A 442 99.92 -34.16 139.99
C ILE A 442 101.42 -33.90 140.02
N GLU A 443 101.96 -33.09 139.12
CA GLU A 443 103.37 -32.69 139.13
C GLU A 443 103.74 -31.89 140.38
N GLN A 444 102.88 -30.96 140.80
CA GLN A 444 103.07 -30.18 142.02
C GLN A 444 103.06 -31.07 143.27
N LYS A 445 102.10 -32.00 143.38
CA LYS A 445 102.07 -32.99 144.49
C LYS A 445 103.27 -33.94 144.45
N SER A 446 103.69 -34.39 143.26
CA SER A 446 104.89 -35.21 143.06
C SER A 446 106.16 -34.50 143.52
N GLN A 447 106.31 -33.21 143.20
CA GLN A 447 107.43 -32.40 143.68
C GLN A 447 107.39 -32.19 145.21
N LEU A 448 106.19 -31.99 145.79
CA LEU A 448 106.01 -31.87 147.24
C LEU A 448 106.43 -33.15 147.98
N TYR A 449 106.07 -34.33 147.44
CA TYR A 449 106.49 -35.62 148.01
C TYR A 449 107.98 -35.91 147.86
N ARG A 450 108.68 -35.31 146.89
CA ARG A 450 110.15 -35.42 146.73
C ARG A 450 110.95 -34.53 147.69
N GLN A 451 110.32 -33.58 148.39
CA GLN A 451 111.00 -32.61 149.26
C GLN A 451 110.78 -32.83 150.77
N CYS A 452 110.02 -33.85 151.17
CA CYS A 452 109.91 -34.25 152.58
C CYS A 452 111.01 -35.24 152.96
N SER A 453 111.97 -34.78 153.77
CA SER A 453 113.01 -35.59 154.40
C SER A 453 112.52 -36.28 155.68
N THR A 454 112.68 -37.59 155.74
CA THR A 454 113.06 -38.34 156.96
C THR A 454 114.08 -39.38 156.57
#